data_AF-A0A644Z2P0-F1
#
_entry.id   AF-A0A644Z2P0-F1
#
_cell.length_a   1.000
_cell.length_b   1.000
_cell.length_c   1.000
_cell.angle_alpha   90.00
_cell.angle_beta   90.00
_cell.angle_gamma   90.00
#
_symmetry.space_group_name_H-M   'P 1'
#
loop_
_entity.id
_entity.type
_entity.pdbx_description
1 polymer ?
#
loop_
_entity_poly.entity_id
_entity_poly.type
_entity_poly.pdbx_seq_one_letter_code
_entity_poly.pdbx_strand_id
1 'polypeptide(L)'
;MGITATGRILPYPKPLSIRTNGWAGPKTETSPDELQLVAAPSAPWLRRIVLLDRTDDHAGPPRCTELEVADAIIALAPETSALSSLERPLHLLADLIAAAGPVLRCTYREAEDLAPLLTALVAAA
;
A
#
# COMPACT_ATOMS: atom_id res chain seq x y z
N MET A 1 2.09 -10.20 1.39
CA MET A 1 3.30 -9.67 2.07
C MET A 1 2.93 -9.34 3.50
N GLY A 2 3.89 -9.33 4.42
CA GLY A 2 3.68 -8.97 5.81
C GLY A 2 4.68 -7.90 6.25
N ILE A 3 4.34 -7.16 7.29
CA ILE A 3 5.21 -6.15 7.91
C ILE A 3 5.39 -6.54 9.38
N THR A 4 6.64 -6.63 9.83
CA THR A 4 6.93 -6.90 11.25
C THR A 4 6.72 -5.65 12.10
N ALA A 5 6.63 -5.81 13.42
CA ALA A 5 6.56 -4.66 14.35
C ALA A 5 7.76 -3.70 14.24
N THR A 6 8.89 -4.18 13.74
CA THR A 6 10.09 -3.35 13.48
C THR A 6 10.09 -2.70 12.10
N GLY A 7 9.01 -2.82 11.32
CA GLY A 7 8.88 -2.25 9.98
C GLY A 7 9.59 -3.05 8.88
N ARG A 8 10.10 -4.26 9.16
CA ARG A 8 10.70 -5.12 8.11
C ARG A 8 9.60 -5.64 7.20
N ILE A 9 9.81 -5.53 5.89
CA ILE A 9 8.91 -6.07 4.88
C ILE A 9 9.29 -7.52 4.59
N LEU A 10 8.35 -8.43 4.81
CA LEU A 10 8.53 -9.87 4.56
C LEU A 10 8.20 -10.20 3.09
N PRO A 11 9.05 -10.98 2.39
CA PRO A 11 8.81 -11.38 1.01
C PRO A 11 7.49 -12.12 0.84
N TYR A 12 6.85 -11.93 -0.32
CA TYR A 12 5.69 -12.70 -0.73
C TYR A 12 5.80 -13.08 -2.21
N PRO A 13 6.58 -14.12 -2.52
CA PRO A 13 6.97 -14.45 -3.90
C PRO A 13 5.88 -15.19 -4.68
N LYS A 14 4.60 -14.90 -4.41
CA LYS A 14 3.50 -15.46 -5.21
C LYS A 14 3.29 -14.62 -6.47
N PRO A 15 2.84 -15.23 -7.58
CA PRO A 15 2.35 -14.48 -8.74
C PRO A 15 1.29 -13.44 -8.34
N LEU A 16 1.14 -12.42 -9.18
CA LEU A 16 0.10 -11.41 -9.03
C LEU A 16 -1.22 -11.97 -9.56
N SER A 17 -2.21 -12.06 -8.68
CA SER A 17 -3.56 -12.49 -9.03
C SER A 17 -4.39 -11.30 -9.51
N ILE A 18 -4.50 -11.10 -10.82
CA ILE A 18 -5.15 -9.95 -11.46
C ILE A 18 -6.63 -10.23 -11.72
N ARG A 19 -7.46 -9.21 -11.51
CA ARG A 19 -8.86 -9.17 -11.95
C ARG A 19 -8.98 -8.18 -13.10
N THR A 20 -9.47 -8.64 -14.25
CA THR A 20 -9.77 -7.76 -15.39
C THR A 20 -11.15 -7.12 -15.24
N ASN A 21 -11.44 -6.08 -16.01
CA ASN A 21 -12.71 -5.37 -15.90
C ASN A 21 -13.88 -6.26 -16.37
N GLY A 22 -15.00 -6.26 -15.65
CA GLY A 22 -16.18 -7.09 -15.96
C GLY A 22 -16.04 -8.58 -15.62
N TRP A 23 -15.07 -8.93 -14.78
CA TRP A 23 -14.66 -10.31 -14.57
C TRP A 23 -15.41 -11.04 -13.44
N ALA A 24 -15.87 -12.26 -13.73
CA ALA A 24 -16.59 -13.15 -12.79
C ALA A 24 -15.95 -14.55 -12.65
N GLY A 25 -14.74 -14.77 -13.19
CA GLY A 25 -14.05 -16.06 -13.24
C GLY A 25 -13.06 -16.31 -12.08
N PRO A 26 -12.10 -17.25 -12.24
CA PRO A 26 -10.98 -17.51 -11.30
C PRO A 26 -9.72 -16.70 -11.65
N LYS A 27 -9.07 -16.04 -10.67
CA LYS A 27 -8.07 -14.95 -10.89
C LYS A 27 -7.00 -15.39 -11.87
N THR A 28 -6.64 -14.51 -12.81
CA THR A 28 -5.51 -14.77 -13.69
C THR A 28 -4.24 -14.51 -12.89
N GLU A 29 -3.40 -15.53 -12.75
CA GLU A 29 -2.09 -15.40 -12.14
C GLU A 29 -1.10 -14.93 -13.20
N THR A 30 -0.39 -13.84 -12.92
CA THR A 30 0.63 -13.27 -13.80
C THR A 30 1.94 -13.17 -13.02
N SER A 31 3.04 -13.66 -13.60
CA SER A 31 4.34 -13.58 -12.93
C SER A 31 4.88 -12.14 -12.94
N PRO A 32 5.71 -11.76 -11.94
CA PRO A 32 6.41 -10.48 -11.98
C PRO A 32 7.27 -10.29 -13.25
N ASP A 33 7.85 -11.36 -13.78
CA ASP A 33 8.70 -11.33 -14.98
C ASP A 33 7.89 -11.00 -16.25
N GLU A 34 6.69 -11.57 -16.39
CA GLU A 34 5.76 -11.24 -17.48
C GLU A 34 5.35 -9.76 -17.48
N LEU A 35 5.33 -9.14 -16.30
CA LEU A 35 5.03 -7.72 -16.10
C LEU A 35 6.27 -6.83 -16.16
N GLN A 36 7.45 -7.40 -16.42
CA GLN A 36 8.74 -6.70 -16.44
C GLN A 36 9.02 -5.93 -15.13
N LEU A 37 8.54 -6.45 -13.99
CA LEU A 37 8.80 -5.86 -12.69
C LEU A 37 10.27 -6.04 -12.29
N VAL A 38 10.78 -5.08 -11.54
CA VAL A 38 12.15 -5.13 -11.01
C VAL A 38 12.22 -5.98 -9.74
N ALA A 39 13.40 -6.55 -9.47
CA ALA A 39 13.65 -7.25 -8.22
C ALA A 39 13.53 -6.30 -7.01
N ALA A 40 12.82 -6.74 -5.98
CA ALA A 40 12.77 -6.03 -4.72
C ALA A 40 14.14 -6.05 -4.02
N PRO A 41 14.47 -5.03 -3.20
CA PRO A 41 15.66 -5.07 -2.34
C PRO A 41 15.67 -6.32 -1.44
N SER A 42 16.85 -6.83 -1.09
CA SER A 42 17.01 -8.05 -0.28
C SER A 42 16.52 -7.92 1.17
N ALA A 43 16.46 -6.69 1.69
CA ALA A 43 15.96 -6.38 3.03
C ALA A 43 15.16 -5.06 3.02
N PRO A 44 13.95 -5.05 2.45
CA PRO A 44 13.14 -3.84 2.37
C PRO A 44 12.53 -3.50 3.74
N TRP A 45 12.33 -2.20 3.96
CA TRP A 45 11.77 -1.64 5.19
C TRP A 45 10.66 -0.64 4.88
N LEU A 46 9.69 -0.52 5.79
CA LEU A 46 8.53 0.35 5.65
C LEU A 46 8.95 1.82 5.79
N ARG A 47 8.81 2.59 4.71
CA ARG A 47 9.15 4.03 4.69
C ARG A 47 7.95 4.95 4.94
N ARG A 48 6.82 4.65 4.30
CA ARG A 48 5.56 5.42 4.32
C ARG A 48 4.40 4.47 4.08
N ILE A 49 3.22 4.83 4.59
CA ILE A 49 1.94 4.17 4.28
C ILE A 49 1.07 5.15 3.52
N VAL A 50 0.59 4.73 2.34
CA VAL A 50 -0.29 5.54 1.49
C VAL A 50 -1.52 4.71 1.13
N LEU A 51 -2.70 5.25 1.40
CA LEU A 51 -3.98 4.72 0.97
C LEU A 51 -4.34 5.31 -0.39
N LEU A 52 -4.49 4.45 -1.38
CA LEU A 52 -4.82 4.83 -2.75
C LEU A 52 -6.34 4.83 -2.93
N ASP A 53 -6.89 5.96 -3.34
CA ASP A 53 -8.32 6.18 -3.53
C ASP A 53 -8.59 6.52 -5.00
N ARG A 54 -8.89 5.51 -5.81
CA ARG A 54 -9.13 5.70 -7.25
C ARG A 54 -10.56 6.14 -7.50
N THR A 55 -10.74 7.24 -8.22
CA THR A 55 -12.07 7.68 -8.69
C THR A 55 -12.00 8.26 -10.10
N ASP A 56 -12.96 7.90 -10.94
CA ASP A 56 -13.04 8.35 -12.34
C ASP A 56 -13.39 9.85 -12.45
N ASP A 57 -13.99 10.42 -11.40
CA ASP A 57 -14.39 11.83 -11.32
C ASP A 57 -13.23 12.76 -10.94
N HIS A 58 -12.06 12.22 -10.55
CA HIS A 58 -10.91 13.03 -10.18
C HIS A 58 -10.25 13.64 -11.43
N ALA A 59 -9.99 14.95 -11.40
CA ALA A 59 -9.32 15.67 -12.47
C ALA A 59 -7.99 16.28 -12.01
N GLY A 60 -6.96 16.16 -12.85
CA GLY A 60 -5.64 16.70 -12.58
C GLY A 60 -4.77 15.80 -11.69
N PRO A 61 -3.68 16.33 -11.12
CA PRO A 61 -2.70 15.54 -10.38
C PRO A 61 -3.28 14.92 -9.10
N PRO A 62 -2.66 13.87 -8.55
CA PRO A 62 -3.15 13.23 -7.33
C PRO A 62 -3.20 14.22 -6.17
N ARG A 63 -4.27 14.14 -5.37
CA ARG A 63 -4.42 14.97 -4.17
C ARG A 63 -4.24 14.11 -2.94
N CYS A 64 -3.22 14.43 -2.13
CA CYS A 64 -2.96 13.72 -0.89
C CYS A 64 -3.33 14.55 0.33
N THR A 65 -3.93 13.89 1.31
CA THR A 65 -4.24 14.47 2.62
C THR A 65 -3.74 13.53 3.71
N GLU A 66 -3.10 14.11 4.73
CA GLU A 66 -2.74 13.38 5.94
C GLU A 66 -4.01 12.97 6.69
N LEU A 67 -3.99 11.76 7.24
CA LEU A 67 -5.04 11.26 8.13
C LEU A 67 -4.57 11.35 9.57
N GLU A 68 -5.47 11.76 10.45
CA GLU A 68 -5.28 11.60 11.89
C GLU A 68 -5.11 10.12 12.24
N VAL A 69 -4.34 9.81 13.30
CA VAL A 69 -3.93 8.43 13.62
C VAL A 69 -5.13 7.49 13.77
N ALA A 70 -6.21 7.94 14.42
CA ALA A 70 -7.41 7.13 14.60
C ALA A 70 -8.09 6.82 13.25
N ASP A 71 -8.25 7.82 12.38
CA ASP A 71 -8.84 7.67 11.05
C ASP A 71 -7.97 6.80 10.14
N ALA A 72 -6.65 6.92 10.25
CA ALA A 72 -5.69 6.08 9.55
C ALA A 72 -5.84 4.61 9.94
N ILE A 73 -5.93 4.30 11.24
CA ILE A 73 -6.13 2.93 11.72
C ILE A 73 -7.46 2.35 11.21
N ILE A 74 -8.55 3.13 11.27
CA ILE A 74 -9.87 2.73 10.76
C ILE A 74 -9.79 2.43 9.26
N ALA A 75 -9.09 3.28 8.50
CA ALA A 75 -8.98 3.12 7.05
C ALA A 75 -8.03 1.98 6.63
N LEU A 76 -7.01 1.65 7.43
CA LEU A 76 -6.10 0.54 7.16
C LEU A 76 -6.68 -0.84 7.51
N ALA A 77 -7.59 -0.90 8.48
CA ALA A 77 -8.20 -2.13 8.95
C ALA A 77 -8.83 -3.00 7.82
N PRO A 78 -9.68 -2.46 6.93
CA PRO A 78 -10.27 -3.26 5.84
C PRO A 78 -9.22 -3.74 4.82
N GLU A 79 -8.12 -3.00 4.66
CA GLU A 79 -7.04 -3.33 3.72
C GLU A 79 -6.02 -4.33 4.27
N THR A 80 -6.20 -4.78 5.53
CA THR A 80 -5.25 -5.66 6.21
C THR A 80 -5.86 -7.03 6.51
N SER A 81 -5.73 -7.95 5.56
CA SER A 81 -6.14 -9.35 5.72
C SER A 81 -5.35 -10.02 6.87
N ALA A 82 -6.04 -10.43 7.93
CA ALA A 82 -5.52 -11.00 9.20
C ALA A 82 -5.17 -10.01 10.33
N LEU A 83 -5.57 -8.73 10.25
CA LEU A 83 -5.34 -7.78 11.34
C LEU A 83 -5.81 -8.29 12.71
N SER A 84 -7.02 -8.83 12.79
CA SER A 84 -7.60 -9.34 14.05
C SER A 84 -6.87 -10.56 14.64
N SER A 85 -6.02 -11.22 13.86
CA SER A 85 -5.23 -12.37 14.30
C SER A 85 -3.86 -11.97 14.85
N LEU A 86 -3.48 -10.69 14.77
CA LEU A 86 -2.23 -10.18 15.29
C LEU A 86 -2.33 -9.88 16.78
N GLU A 87 -1.19 -9.90 17.46
CA GLU A 87 -1.10 -9.43 18.84
C GLU A 87 -1.27 -7.91 18.89
N ARG A 88 -2.19 -7.42 19.74
CA ARG A 88 -2.45 -5.98 19.96
C ARG A 88 -2.54 -5.17 18.65
N PRO A 89 -3.45 -5.52 17.72
CA PRO A 89 -3.40 -5.06 16.33
C PRO A 89 -3.47 -3.55 16.15
N LEU A 90 -4.27 -2.85 16.97
CA LEU A 90 -4.37 -1.39 16.92
C LEU A 90 -3.08 -0.69 17.38
N HIS A 91 -2.37 -1.28 18.36
CA HIS A 91 -1.10 -0.74 18.83
C HIS A 91 -0.01 -0.95 17.78
N LEU A 92 0.02 -2.13 17.15
CA LEU A 92 0.94 -2.40 16.04
C LEU A 92 0.78 -1.37 14.92
N LEU A 93 -0.46 -1.08 14.51
CA LEU A 93 -0.70 -0.05 13.50
C LEU A 93 -0.28 1.34 13.98
N ALA A 94 -0.61 1.73 15.20
CA ALA A 94 -0.20 3.01 15.76
C ALA A 94 1.33 3.18 15.80
N ASP A 95 2.06 2.14 16.24
CA ASP A 95 3.51 2.14 16.33
C ASP A 95 4.17 2.22 14.94
N LEU A 96 3.63 1.48 13.97
CA LEU A 96 4.08 1.55 12.58
C LEU A 96 3.83 2.94 11.96
N ILE A 97 2.68 3.56 12.24
CA ILE A 97 2.38 4.94 11.79
C ILE A 97 3.35 5.93 12.45
N ALA A 98 3.58 5.82 13.76
CA ALA A 98 4.52 6.69 14.47
C ALA A 98 5.94 6.60 13.90
N ALA A 99 6.39 5.38 13.52
CA ALA A 99 7.70 5.16 12.92
C ALA A 99 7.78 5.59 11.44
N ALA A 100 6.73 5.32 10.67
CA ALA A 100 6.69 5.57 9.23
C ALA A 100 6.18 6.97 8.88
N GLY A 101 5.72 7.77 9.84
CA GLY A 101 5.10 9.08 9.59
C GLY A 101 3.61 8.99 9.25
N PRO A 102 2.94 10.15 9.01
CA PRO A 102 1.50 10.20 8.82
C PRO A 102 1.07 9.36 7.62
N VAL A 103 -0.10 8.74 7.75
CA VAL A 103 -0.72 8.02 6.64
C VAL A 103 -1.34 9.03 5.69
N LEU A 104 -1.01 8.91 4.41
CA LEU A 104 -1.59 9.74 3.36
C LEU A 104 -2.74 9.01 2.70
N ARG A 105 -3.89 9.67 2.52
CA ARG A 105 -4.89 9.26 1.53
C ARG A 105 -4.67 10.05 0.25
N CYS A 106 -4.43 9.37 -0.86
CA CYS A 106 -4.19 10.00 -2.15
C CYS A 106 -5.30 9.63 -3.14
N THR A 107 -6.12 10.63 -3.48
CA THR A 107 -7.16 10.50 -4.49
C THR A 107 -6.57 10.72 -5.88
N TYR A 108 -6.87 9.83 -6.82
CA TYR A 108 -6.29 9.81 -8.16
C TYR A 108 -7.24 9.18 -9.19
N ARG A 109 -6.97 9.39 -10.48
CA ARG A 109 -7.72 8.78 -11.59
C ARG A 109 -6.91 7.70 -12.29
N GLU A 110 -5.71 8.03 -12.75
CA GLU A 110 -4.80 7.13 -13.47
C GLU A 110 -3.51 6.87 -12.68
N ALA A 111 -3.00 5.64 -12.76
CA ALA A 111 -1.88 5.21 -11.92
C ALA A 111 -0.55 5.87 -12.32
N GLU A 112 -0.42 6.27 -13.59
CA GLU A 112 0.73 6.96 -14.16
C GLU A 112 0.99 8.30 -13.43
N ASP A 113 -0.08 8.97 -12.99
CA ASP A 113 0.00 10.24 -12.28
C ASP A 113 0.57 10.09 -10.86
N LEU A 114 0.53 8.89 -10.29
CA LEU A 114 1.04 8.61 -8.94
C LEU A 114 2.57 8.46 -8.91
N ALA A 115 3.21 8.07 -10.01
CA ALA A 115 4.62 7.68 -10.00
C ALA A 115 5.56 8.77 -9.44
N PRO A 116 5.49 10.05 -9.88
CA PRO A 116 6.36 11.10 -9.36
C PRO A 116 6.19 11.33 -7.85
N LEU A 117 4.94 11.30 -7.37
CA LEU A 117 4.60 11.46 -5.97
C LEU A 117 5.18 10.31 -5.12
N LEU A 118 4.94 9.07 -5.53
CA LEU A 118 5.40 7.89 -4.79
C LEU A 118 6.93 7.83 -4.74
N THR A 119 7.61 8.18 -5.85
CA THR A 119 9.08 8.28 -5.88
C THR A 119 9.61 9.31 -4.88
N ALA A 120 8.99 10.50 -4.80
CA ALA A 120 9.39 11.51 -3.83
C ALA A 120 9.21 11.04 -2.37
N LEU A 121 8.11 10.33 -2.08
CA LEU A 121 7.81 9.82 -0.74
C LEU A 121 8.79 8.74 -0.27
N VAL A 122 9.31 7.91 -1.18
CA VAL A 122 10.33 6.90 -0.83
C VAL A 122 11.75 7.46 -0.81
N ALA A 123 12.02 8.55 -1.53
CA ALA A 123 13.34 9.18 -1.63
C ALA A 123 13.65 10.16 -0.49
N ALA A 124 12.65 10.84 0.07
CA ALA A 124 12.84 11.74 1.20
C ALA A 124 13.32 10.93 2.42
N ALA A 125 14.44 11.31 3.03
CA ALA A 125 15.05 10.70 4.21
C ALA A 125 14.56 11.36 5.50
#